data_AF-A0A927PAM2-F1
#
_entry.id   AF-A0A927PAM2-F1
#
_cell.length_a   1.000
_cell.length_b   1.000
_cell.length_c   1.000
_cell.angle_alpha   90.00
_cell.angle_beta   90.00
_cell.angle_gamma   90.00
#
_symmetry.space_group_name_H-M   'P 1'
#
loop_
_entity.id
_entity.type
_entity.pdbx_description
1 polymer ?
#
loop_
_entity_poly.entity_id
_entity_poly.type
_entity_poly.pdbx_seq_one_letter_code
_entity_poly.pdbx_strand_id
1 'polypeptide(L)'
;MIGEVVTHVRFGKGNVISFEPPRITIAFDNGTEKAFAYPQSIGKFICFERDEVQQKAERDRNQAEIVSQELEMARLQEKRRQAEEADRMRVEAVREKKVATARRSAAMRKTKMGGNTK
;
A
#
# COMPACT_ATOMS: atom_id res chain seq x y z
N MET A 1 18.61 11.03 -20.37
CA MET A 1 17.60 11.83 -19.64
C MET A 1 18.12 13.20 -19.27
N ILE A 2 19.35 13.37 -18.77
CA ILE A 2 19.96 14.71 -18.67
C ILE A 2 20.12 15.30 -20.07
N GLY A 3 19.85 16.61 -20.21
CA GLY A 3 19.89 17.36 -21.47
C GLY A 3 18.64 17.21 -22.33
N GLU A 4 17.66 16.40 -21.92
CA GLU A 4 16.42 16.22 -22.65
C GLU A 4 15.51 17.43 -22.55
N VAL A 5 14.87 17.77 -23.65
CA VAL A 5 13.85 18.83 -23.68
C VAL A 5 12.50 18.24 -23.27
N VAL A 6 11.82 18.96 -22.40
CA VAL A 6 10.51 18.60 -21.86
C VAL A 6 9.57 19.78 -21.92
N THR A 7 8.28 19.49 -21.98
CA THR A 7 7.21 20.47 -21.75
C THR A 7 6.45 20.10 -20.49
N HIS A 8 6.27 21.07 -19.59
CA HIS A 8 5.43 20.94 -18.41
C HIS A 8 4.15 21.78 -18.55
N VAL A 9 3.00 21.19 -18.22
CA VAL A 9 1.67 21.82 -18.41
C VAL A 9 1.51 23.22 -17.81
N ARG A 10 2.22 23.53 -16.72
CA ARG A 10 2.21 24.84 -16.04
C ARG A 10 3.45 25.71 -16.24
N PHE A 11 4.62 25.10 -16.45
CA PHE A 11 5.89 25.83 -16.45
C PHE A 11 6.43 26.04 -17.86
N GLY A 12 5.80 25.41 -18.86
CA GLY A 12 6.22 25.50 -20.25
C GLY A 12 7.41 24.59 -20.53
N LYS A 13 8.22 25.02 -21.50
CA LYS A 13 9.38 24.29 -22.00
C LYS A 13 10.58 24.43 -21.05
N GLY A 14 11.39 23.37 -21.00
CA GLY A 14 12.60 23.34 -20.21
C GLY A 14 13.47 22.14 -20.58
N ASN A 15 14.62 22.05 -19.93
CA ASN A 15 15.58 20.97 -20.12
C ASN A 15 15.90 20.27 -18.80
N VAL A 16 16.09 18.96 -18.86
CA VAL A 16 16.49 18.17 -17.69
C VAL A 16 17.94 18.48 -17.34
N ILE A 17 18.17 18.98 -16.14
CA ILE A 17 19.51 19.30 -15.63
C ILE A 17 20.06 18.25 -14.66
N SER A 18 19.18 17.46 -14.03
CA SER A 18 19.57 16.34 -13.17
C SER A 18 18.55 15.21 -13.27
N PHE A 19 19.06 13.98 -13.23
CA PHE A 19 18.24 12.77 -13.25
C PHE A 19 18.80 11.76 -12.26
N GLU A 20 18.21 11.74 -11.07
CA GLU A 20 18.55 10.82 -9.97
C GLU A 20 17.24 10.25 -9.41
N PRO A 21 16.74 9.13 -9.96
CA PRO A 21 15.52 8.50 -9.48
C PRO A 21 15.54 8.33 -7.95
N PRO A 22 14.47 8.70 -7.24
CA PRO A 22 13.11 8.92 -7.75
C PRO A 22 12.80 10.38 -8.14
N ARG A 23 13.81 11.20 -8.45
CA ARG A 23 13.63 12.62 -8.80
C ARG A 23 14.25 12.97 -10.16
N ILE A 24 13.59 13.91 -10.84
CA ILE A 24 14.09 14.56 -12.05
C ILE A 24 14.01 16.07 -11.85
N THR A 25 15.10 16.77 -12.17
CA THR A 25 15.15 18.24 -12.05
C THR A 25 15.20 18.86 -13.43
N ILE A 26 14.31 19.82 -13.67
CA ILE A 26 14.15 20.53 -14.94
C ILE A 26 14.42 22.01 -14.68
N ALA A 27 15.29 22.59 -15.50
CA ALA A 27 15.40 24.03 -15.66
C ALA A 27 14.39 24.47 -16.74
N PHE A 28 13.48 25.36 -16.38
CA PHE A 28 12.49 25.91 -17.30
C PHE A 28 12.97 27.22 -17.90
N ASP A 29 12.53 27.51 -19.13
CA ASP A 29 12.92 28.71 -19.87
C ASP A 29 12.49 30.02 -19.16
N ASN A 30 11.53 29.92 -18.22
CA ASN A 30 11.14 31.01 -17.33
C ASN A 30 12.14 31.32 -16.20
N GLY A 31 13.32 30.67 -16.21
CA GLY A 31 14.38 30.86 -15.22
C GLY A 31 14.19 30.10 -13.91
N THR A 32 13.19 29.21 -13.81
CA THR A 32 12.96 28.41 -12.59
C THR A 32 13.47 26.98 -12.73
N GLU A 33 14.04 26.46 -11.66
CA GLU A 33 14.40 25.04 -11.56
C GLU A 33 13.43 24.33 -10.62
N LYS A 34 12.97 23.14 -11.03
CA LYS A 34 12.06 22.33 -10.20
C LYS A 34 12.37 20.86 -10.29
N ALA A 35 12.29 20.21 -9.13
CA ALA A 35 12.38 18.76 -9.01
C ALA A 35 10.98 18.14 -8.98
N PHE A 36 10.78 17.07 -9.74
CA PHE A 36 9.54 16.31 -9.83
C PHE A 36 9.77 14.85 -9.49
N ALA A 37 8.70 14.17 -9.04
CA ALA A 37 8.74 12.73 -8.78
C ALA A 37 8.81 11.96 -10.10
N TYR A 38 9.84 11.15 -10.27
CA TYR A 38 10.03 10.28 -11.40
C TYR A 38 9.79 8.82 -10.98
N PRO A 39 9.04 8.02 -11.76
CA PRO A 39 8.41 8.33 -13.06
C PRO A 39 6.98 8.89 -12.99
N GLN A 40 6.44 9.17 -11.80
CA GLN A 40 5.00 9.45 -11.60
C GLN A 40 4.50 10.75 -12.25
N SER A 41 5.40 11.72 -12.50
CA SER A 41 5.05 12.99 -13.15
C SER A 41 4.95 12.89 -14.68
N ILE A 42 5.46 11.81 -15.28
CA ILE A 42 5.53 11.60 -16.73
C ILE A 42 4.13 11.37 -17.32
N GLY A 43 3.85 12.02 -18.44
CA GLY A 43 2.57 11.97 -19.17
C GLY A 43 1.42 12.72 -18.48
N LYS A 44 1.50 12.99 -17.18
CA LYS A 44 0.51 13.79 -16.44
C LYS A 44 0.87 15.27 -16.41
N PHE A 45 2.14 15.56 -16.13
CA PHE A 45 2.63 16.93 -15.99
C PHE A 45 3.79 17.22 -16.91
N ILE A 46 4.61 16.22 -17.22
CA ILE A 46 5.85 16.33 -18.01
C ILE A 46 5.75 15.42 -19.23
N CYS A 47 6.02 15.97 -20.41
CA CYS A 47 6.21 15.21 -21.64
C CYS A 47 7.58 15.54 -22.22
N PHE A 48 8.33 14.52 -22.62
CA PHE A 48 9.57 14.67 -23.37
C PHE A 48 9.26 14.97 -24.84
N GLU A 49 10.06 15.83 -25.48
CA GLU A 49 9.92 16.11 -26.92
C GLU A 49 10.45 14.96 -27.79
N ARG A 50 11.42 14.19 -27.29
CA ARG A 50 11.92 13.00 -27.98
C ARG A 50 11.07 11.78 -27.66
N ASP A 51 10.45 11.21 -28.68
CA ASP A 51 9.56 10.04 -28.58
C ASP A 51 10.23 8.84 -27.90
N GLU A 52 11.47 8.53 -28.24
CA GLU A 52 12.21 7.40 -27.65
C GLU A 52 12.36 7.55 -26.12
N VAL A 53 12.61 8.78 -25.68
CA VAL A 53 12.78 9.13 -24.27
C VAL A 53 11.44 9.13 -23.56
N GLN A 54 10.39 9.66 -24.21
CA GLN A 54 9.02 9.63 -23.72
C GLN A 54 8.56 8.18 -23.51
N GLN A 55 8.73 7.32 -24.50
CA GLN A 55 8.34 5.90 -24.42
C GLN A 55 9.11 5.16 -23.32
N LYS A 56 10.39 5.47 -23.11
CA LYS A 56 11.15 4.91 -21.99
C LYS A 56 10.57 5.37 -20.65
N ALA A 57 10.28 6.67 -20.52
CA ALA A 57 9.77 7.25 -19.30
C ALA A 57 8.36 6.72 -18.95
N GLU A 58 7.52 6.50 -19.95
CA GLU A 58 6.21 5.86 -19.80
C GLU A 58 6.32 4.39 -19.40
N ARG A 59 7.27 3.63 -19.97
CA ARG A 59 7.55 2.27 -19.52
C ARG A 59 7.96 2.22 -18.05
N ASP A 60 8.87 3.11 -17.63
CA ASP A 60 9.28 3.22 -16.24
C ASP A 60 8.06 3.56 -15.34
N ARG A 61 7.17 4.44 -15.80
CA ARG A 61 5.92 4.78 -15.10
C ARG A 61 4.99 3.58 -14.94
N ASN A 62 4.71 2.87 -16.03
CA ASN A 62 3.83 1.72 -16.03
C ASN A 62 4.38 0.59 -15.14
N GLN A 63 5.70 0.36 -15.17
CA GLN A 63 6.35 -0.61 -14.27
C GLN A 63 6.19 -0.22 -12.81
N ALA A 64 6.37 1.06 -12.47
CA ALA A 64 6.17 1.55 -11.11
C ALA A 64 4.72 1.39 -10.63
N GLU A 65 3.75 1.57 -11.53
CA GLU A 65 2.33 1.36 -11.23
C GLU A 65 2.01 -0.12 -10.96
N ILE A 66 2.51 -1.03 -11.79
CA ILE A 66 2.35 -2.48 -11.59
C ILE A 66 2.90 -2.90 -10.24
N VAL A 67 4.15 -2.51 -9.92
CA VAL A 67 4.79 -2.85 -8.64
C VAL A 67 4.00 -2.27 -7.46
N SER A 68 3.47 -1.05 -7.59
CA SER A 68 2.63 -0.43 -6.56
C SER A 68 1.34 -1.22 -6.33
N GLN A 69 0.67 -1.64 -7.41
CA GLN A 69 -0.55 -2.43 -7.34
C GLN A 69 -0.30 -3.81 -6.71
N GLU A 70 0.78 -4.49 -7.10
CA GLU A 70 1.17 -5.78 -6.51
C GLU A 70 1.44 -5.67 -5.01
N LEU A 71 2.16 -4.61 -4.60
CA LEU A 71 2.44 -4.36 -3.18
C LEU A 71 1.15 -4.07 -2.40
N GLU A 72 0.22 -3.32 -2.98
CA GLU A 72 -1.08 -3.04 -2.36
C GLU A 72 -1.92 -4.32 -2.21
N MET A 73 -1.97 -5.14 -3.26
CA MET A 73 -2.67 -6.42 -3.24
C MET A 73 -2.08 -7.38 -2.20
N ALA A 74 -0.76 -7.49 -2.12
CA ALA A 74 -0.09 -8.29 -1.10
C ALA A 74 -0.41 -7.80 0.32
N ARG A 75 -0.41 -6.48 0.55
CA ARG A 75 -0.81 -5.89 1.84
C ARG A 75 -2.27 -6.18 2.19
N LEU A 76 -3.17 -6.16 1.20
CA LEU A 76 -4.59 -6.45 1.41
C LEU A 76 -4.81 -7.94 1.73
N GLN A 77 -4.10 -8.84 1.04
CA GLN A 77 -4.13 -10.27 1.32
C GLN A 77 -3.63 -10.58 2.74
N GLU A 78 -2.52 -9.95 3.15
CA GLU A 78 -1.98 -10.15 4.49
C GLU A 78 -2.95 -9.66 5.57
N LYS A 79 -3.57 -8.49 5.37
CA LYS A 79 -4.61 -7.99 6.30
C LYS A 79 -5.81 -8.93 6.39
N ARG A 80 -6.23 -9.53 5.28
CA ARG A 80 -7.32 -10.52 5.27
C ARG A 80 -6.95 -11.77 6.06
N ARG A 81 -5.74 -12.30 5.86
CA ARG A 81 -5.23 -13.47 6.60
C ARG A 81 -5.19 -13.20 8.10
N GLN A 82 -4.65 -12.05 8.50
CA GLN A 82 -4.60 -11.65 9.92
C GLN A 82 -5.99 -11.49 10.53
N ALA A 83 -6.96 -10.94 9.78
CA ALA A 83 -8.33 -10.80 10.25
C ALA A 83 -9.02 -12.16 10.43
N GLU A 84 -8.81 -13.10 9.51
CA GLU A 84 -9.36 -14.46 9.58
C GLU A 84 -8.77 -15.24 10.77
N GLU A 85 -7.46 -15.15 10.98
CA GLU A 85 -6.80 -15.79 12.11
C GLU A 85 -7.28 -15.19 13.45
N ALA A 86 -7.42 -13.87 13.53
CA ALA A 86 -7.97 -13.20 14.70
C ALA A 86 -9.42 -13.61 14.98
N ASP A 87 -10.24 -13.78 13.95
CA ASP A 87 -11.62 -14.24 14.11
C ASP A 87 -11.67 -15.70 14.58
N ARG A 88 -10.86 -16.57 13.99
CA ARG A 88 -10.73 -17.97 14.42
C ARG A 88 -10.34 -18.08 15.89
N MET A 89 -9.31 -17.33 16.33
CA MET A 89 -8.91 -17.31 17.74
C MET A 89 -10.02 -16.81 18.66
N ARG A 90 -10.80 -15.79 18.24
CA ARG A 90 -11.96 -15.32 19.01
C ARG A 90 -13.03 -16.39 19.13
N VAL A 91 -13.36 -17.08 18.05
CA VAL A 91 -14.37 -18.16 18.06
C VAL A 91 -13.93 -19.30 18.96
N GLU A 92 -12.66 -19.74 18.87
CA GLU A 92 -12.10 -20.78 19.75
C GLU A 92 -12.14 -20.34 21.22
N ALA A 93 -11.70 -19.12 21.54
CA ALA A 93 -11.74 -18.60 22.91
C ALA A 93 -13.17 -18.51 23.48
N VAL A 94 -14.17 -18.14 22.66
CA VAL A 94 -15.58 -18.14 23.07
C VAL A 94 -16.08 -19.56 23.33
N ARG A 95 -15.71 -20.53 22.48
CA ARG A 95 -16.07 -21.94 22.68
C ARG A 95 -15.47 -22.49 23.98
N GLU A 96 -14.20 -22.25 24.24
CA GLU A 96 -13.54 -22.68 25.48
C GLU A 96 -14.20 -22.09 26.72
N LYS A 97 -14.51 -20.78 26.72
CA LYS A 97 -15.23 -20.13 27.82
C LYS A 97 -16.62 -20.73 28.07
N LYS A 98 -17.35 -21.08 27.01
CA LYS A 98 -18.65 -21.77 27.13
C LYS A 98 -18.49 -23.16 27.77
N VAL A 99 -17.51 -23.94 27.33
CA VAL A 99 -17.22 -25.27 27.88
C VAL A 99 -16.83 -25.19 29.36
N ALA A 100 -15.94 -24.25 29.72
CA ALA A 100 -15.52 -24.03 31.10
C ALA A 100 -16.70 -23.63 32.02
N THR A 101 -17.56 -22.73 31.54
CA THR A 101 -18.77 -22.32 32.27
C THR A 101 -19.75 -23.49 32.47
N ALA A 102 -19.98 -24.28 31.42
CA ALA A 102 -20.84 -25.47 31.50
C ALA A 102 -20.31 -26.48 32.54
N ARG A 103 -19.00 -26.79 32.51
CA ARG A 103 -18.35 -27.66 33.51
C ARG A 103 -18.50 -27.15 34.93
N ARG A 104 -18.28 -25.85 35.17
CA ARG A 104 -18.47 -25.22 36.48
C ARG A 104 -19.91 -25.33 36.98
N SER A 105 -20.89 -25.07 36.11
CA SER A 105 -22.31 -25.17 36.47
C SER A 105 -22.74 -26.61 36.81
N ALA A 106 -22.21 -27.61 36.11
CA ALA A 106 -22.47 -29.03 36.40
C ALA A 106 -21.87 -29.48 37.73
N ALA A 107 -20.65 -29.04 38.05
CA ALA A 107 -20.01 -29.31 39.34
C ALA A 107 -20.80 -28.71 40.50
N MET A 108 -21.28 -27.47 40.37
CA MET A 108 -22.07 -26.77 41.39
C MET A 108 -23.46 -27.39 41.62
N ARG A 109 -24.06 -27.99 40.59
CA ARG A 109 -25.32 -28.75 40.73
C ARG A 109 -25.14 -30.05 41.51
N LYS A 110 -24.02 -30.76 41.33
CA LYS A 110 -23.73 -32.00 42.07
C LYS A 110 -23.53 -31.74 43.57
N THR A 111 -22.85 -30.66 43.94
CA THR A 111 -22.65 -30.32 45.36
C THR A 111 -23.93 -29.89 46.07
N LYS A 112 -24.88 -29.28 45.37
CA LYS A 112 -26.18 -28.86 45.94
C LYS A 112 -27.16 -30.03 46.16
N MET A 113 -27.07 -31.09 45.35
CA MET A 113 -27.92 -32.29 45.47
C MET A 113 -27.41 -33.31 46.51
N GLY A 114 -26.13 -33.26 46.88
CA GLY A 114 -25.55 -34.13 47.92
C GLY A 114 -25.71 -33.61 49.35
N GLY A 115 -26.30 -32.42 49.54
CA GLY A 115 -26.39 -31.75 50.84
C GLY A 115 -27.75 -31.84 51.55
N ASN A 116 -28.75 -32.52 50.99
CA ASN A 116 -30.10 -32.57 51.55
C ASN A 116 -30.56 -33.99 51.86
N THR A 117 -29.87 -34.63 52.81
CA THR A 117 -30.37 -35.77 53.58
C THR A 117 -30.00 -35.55 55.04
N LYS A 118 -30.91 -34.88 55.77
CA LYS A 118 -31.02 -34.98 57.22
C LYS A 118 -32.44 -35.43 57.53
#